data_AF-A0A9E5MGM4-F1
#
_entry.id   AF-A0A9E5MGM4-F1
#
_cell.length_a   1.000
_cell.length_b   1.000
_cell.length_c   1.000
_cell.angle_alpha   90.00
_cell.angle_beta   90.00
_cell.angle_gamma   90.00
#
_symmetry.space_group_name_H-M   'P 1'
#
loop_
_entity.id
_entity.type
_entity.pdbx_description
1 polymer ?
#
loop_
_entity_poly.entity_id
_entity_poly.type
_entity_poly.pdbx_seq_one_letter_code
_entity_poly.pdbx_strand_id
1 'polypeptide(L)'
;MFRAAGIVTSPEILIFTYFMITDPRTVPLGRVGRITFGALVGVVCVMLMAPQETEFGAKVALLAGLTIMTALRPLLERVVPAPGSPGDNMRDFARSVVSGGSANPSIASITKRGGGVALAAVLVVGGLAFGGRSAQGLLASEPENLIGRLATRIDPATFPSIRVDDAVINWNHEIDVEGARAIVLTLAENLALETQAVVEQDAALLEAINHGDRLEAMQARLADAQRTGQTVIDSYDIDDVHVTLLVPFGRQDGLSLGMIATGIRTTEVRDSSGTVISSNTAPFETMWAMRRATGARWLTIAELPVPDNA
;
A
#
# COMPACT_ATOMS: atom_id res chain seq x y z
N MET A 1 4.73 -9.85 5.05
CA MET A 1 3.75 -10.54 5.93
C MET A 1 3.13 -9.64 7.03
N PHE A 2 3.60 -8.39 7.26
CA PHE A 2 3.12 -7.54 8.36
C PHE A 2 2.01 -6.49 8.02
N ARG A 3 1.57 -6.36 6.77
CA ARG A 3 0.54 -5.35 6.39
C ARG A 3 -0.90 -5.68 6.77
N ALA A 4 -1.20 -6.93 7.13
CA ALA A 4 -2.54 -7.30 7.59
C ALA A 4 -2.81 -6.89 9.06
N ALA A 5 -1.76 -6.65 9.86
CA ALA A 5 -1.91 -6.37 11.29
C ALA A 5 -2.67 -5.06 11.55
N GLY A 6 -2.33 -3.97 10.85
CA GLY A 6 -2.96 -2.66 11.05
C GLY A 6 -4.46 -2.60 10.73
N ILE A 7 -4.92 -3.40 9.76
CA ILE A 7 -6.36 -3.53 9.43
C ILE A 7 -7.07 -4.35 10.52
N VAL A 8 -6.46 -5.43 10.99
CA VAL A 8 -7.06 -6.34 11.99
C VAL A 8 -7.08 -5.71 13.40
N THR A 9 -6.12 -4.83 13.72
CA THR A 9 -6.05 -4.13 15.02
C THR A 9 -6.63 -2.71 15.01
N SER A 10 -7.17 -2.23 13.90
CA SER A 10 -7.83 -0.91 13.84
C SER A 10 -9.07 -0.93 14.75
N PRO A 11 -9.18 -0.03 15.75
CA PRO A 11 -10.35 0.05 16.63
C PRO A 11 -11.66 0.15 15.84
N GLU A 12 -11.64 0.82 14.70
CA GLU A 12 -12.78 1.02 13.80
C GLU A 12 -13.27 -0.28 13.18
N ILE A 13 -12.36 -1.17 12.74
CA ILE A 13 -12.70 -2.47 12.12
C ILE A 13 -13.17 -3.46 13.18
N LEU A 14 -12.57 -3.42 14.37
CA LEU A 14 -13.02 -4.19 15.53
C LEU A 14 -14.42 -3.77 15.96
N ILE A 15 -14.67 -2.46 16.11
CA ILE A 15 -16.00 -1.93 16.42
C ILE A 15 -16.99 -2.28 15.30
N PHE A 16 -16.60 -2.20 14.03
CA PHE A 16 -17.46 -2.56 12.89
C PHE A 16 -17.87 -4.04 12.89
N THR A 17 -16.90 -4.93 13.10
CA THR A 17 -17.14 -6.38 13.11
C THR A 17 -17.96 -6.79 14.33
N TYR A 18 -17.66 -6.22 15.50
CA TYR A 18 -18.35 -6.58 16.73
C TYR A 18 -19.69 -5.89 16.95
N PHE A 19 -19.89 -4.65 16.50
CA PHE A 19 -21.14 -3.91 16.72
C PHE A 19 -22.07 -3.89 15.51
N MET A 20 -21.58 -3.65 14.29
CA MET A 20 -22.48 -3.50 13.13
C MET A 20 -22.87 -4.81 12.46
N ILE A 21 -22.03 -5.85 12.46
CA ILE A 21 -22.39 -7.18 11.92
C ILE A 21 -23.26 -7.97 12.91
N THR A 22 -23.13 -7.71 14.22
CA THR A 22 -23.91 -8.41 15.25
C THR A 22 -25.20 -7.67 15.65
N ASP A 23 -25.38 -6.40 15.26
CA ASP A 23 -26.59 -5.64 15.56
C ASP A 23 -27.81 -6.29 14.85
N PRO A 24 -28.82 -6.77 15.60
CA PRO A 24 -30.03 -7.35 15.02
C PRO A 24 -30.80 -6.38 14.10
N ARG A 25 -30.53 -5.06 14.18
CA ARG A 25 -31.13 -4.06 13.31
C ARG A 25 -30.46 -3.89 11.95
N THR A 26 -29.28 -4.45 11.69
CA THR A 26 -28.54 -4.26 10.42
C THR A 26 -28.48 -5.53 9.58
N VAL A 27 -28.71 -6.71 10.18
CA VAL A 27 -28.66 -8.01 9.48
C VAL A 27 -30.04 -8.64 9.26
N PRO A 28 -30.22 -9.46 8.20
CA PRO A 28 -31.45 -10.23 8.01
C PRO A 28 -31.73 -11.18 9.19
N LEU A 29 -33.02 -11.41 9.46
CA LEU A 29 -33.46 -12.25 10.59
C LEU A 29 -33.26 -13.76 10.35
N GLY A 30 -33.34 -14.23 9.10
CA GLY A 30 -33.20 -15.64 8.71
C GLY A 30 -31.75 -16.12 8.65
N ARG A 31 -31.51 -17.43 8.85
CA ARG A 31 -30.15 -18.03 8.87
C ARG A 31 -29.47 -17.93 7.51
N VAL A 32 -30.18 -18.29 6.44
CA VAL A 32 -29.69 -18.20 5.05
C VAL A 32 -29.49 -16.74 4.64
N GLY A 33 -30.35 -15.85 5.12
CA GLY A 33 -30.24 -14.40 4.88
C GLY A 33 -28.96 -13.81 5.44
N ARG A 34 -28.56 -14.20 6.66
CA ARG A 34 -27.30 -13.73 7.27
C ARG A 34 -26.07 -14.16 6.49
N ILE A 35 -26.03 -15.41 6.03
CA ILE A 35 -24.89 -15.93 5.26
C ILE A 35 -24.81 -15.23 3.91
N THR A 36 -25.94 -15.09 3.22
CA THR A 36 -26.01 -14.44 1.91
C THR A 36 -25.63 -12.96 2.03
N PHE A 37 -26.13 -12.28 3.06
CA PHE A 37 -25.78 -10.89 3.36
C PHE A 37 -24.29 -10.72 3.67
N GLY A 38 -23.73 -11.55 4.55
CA GLY A 38 -22.30 -11.53 4.87
C GLY A 38 -21.40 -11.81 3.67
N ALA A 39 -21.78 -12.77 2.82
CA ALA A 39 -21.05 -13.06 1.58
C ALA A 39 -21.07 -11.88 0.60
N LEU A 40 -22.24 -11.25 0.40
CA LEU A 40 -22.36 -10.08 -0.47
C LEU A 40 -21.61 -8.87 0.08
N VAL A 41 -21.65 -8.63 1.39
CA VAL A 41 -20.83 -7.60 2.06
C VAL A 41 -19.35 -7.83 1.77
N GLY A 42 -18.86 -9.06 1.95
CA GLY A 42 -17.47 -9.40 1.64
C GLY A 42 -17.10 -9.08 0.19
N VAL A 43 -17.94 -9.46 -0.77
CA VAL A 43 -17.71 -9.20 -2.20
C VAL A 43 -17.68 -7.70 -2.51
N VAL A 44 -18.68 -6.95 -2.04
CA VAL A 44 -18.77 -5.49 -2.29
C VAL A 44 -17.58 -4.77 -1.65
N CYS A 45 -17.22 -5.12 -0.43
CA CYS A 45 -16.06 -4.57 0.26
C CYS A 45 -14.76 -4.85 -0.50
N VAL A 46 -14.53 -6.09 -0.94
CA VAL A 46 -13.33 -6.46 -1.73
C VAL A 46 -13.30 -5.69 -3.05
N MET A 47 -14.44 -5.57 -3.74
CA MET A 47 -14.52 -4.86 -5.02
C MET A 47 -14.25 -3.36 -4.88
N LEU A 48 -14.71 -2.74 -3.80
CA LEU A 48 -14.46 -1.32 -3.51
C LEU A 48 -13.06 -1.05 -2.96
N MET A 49 -12.46 -2.03 -2.28
CA MET A 49 -11.10 -1.95 -1.75
C MET A 49 -10.05 -2.14 -2.86
N ALA A 50 -10.36 -2.92 -3.90
CA ALA A 50 -9.43 -3.23 -4.98
C ALA A 50 -8.74 -2.02 -5.65
N PRO A 51 -9.41 -0.89 -5.95
CA PRO A 51 -8.77 0.29 -6.55
C PRO A 51 -8.09 1.24 -5.54
N GLN A 52 -8.01 0.89 -4.24
CA GLN A 52 -7.54 1.81 -3.21
C GLN A 52 -6.04 1.63 -2.92
N GLU A 53 -5.25 2.65 -3.25
CA GLU A 53 -3.79 2.67 -3.02
C GLU A 53 -3.39 3.17 -1.62
N THR A 54 -4.36 3.66 -0.83
CA THR A 54 -4.10 4.27 0.48
C THR A 54 -4.86 3.57 1.60
N GLU A 55 -4.28 3.54 2.80
CA GLU A 55 -4.93 2.98 4.00
C GLU A 55 -6.26 3.70 4.30
N PHE A 56 -6.30 5.01 4.13
CA PHE A 56 -7.52 5.80 4.29
C PHE A 56 -8.58 5.40 3.25
N GLY A 57 -8.19 5.23 1.98
CA GLY A 57 -9.09 4.78 0.91
C GLY A 57 -9.66 3.39 1.17
N ALA A 58 -8.84 2.45 1.66
CA ALA A 58 -9.29 1.11 2.05
C ALA A 58 -10.30 1.17 3.21
N LYS A 59 -10.07 2.00 4.23
CA LYS A 59 -11.02 2.20 5.34
C LYS A 59 -12.34 2.79 4.83
N VAL A 60 -12.29 3.83 4.01
CA VAL A 60 -13.48 4.45 3.41
C VAL A 60 -14.24 3.45 2.53
N ALA A 61 -13.54 2.62 1.76
CA ALA A 61 -14.16 1.58 0.92
C ALA A 61 -14.91 0.52 1.73
N LEU A 62 -14.36 0.09 2.87
CA LEU A 62 -15.04 -0.82 3.79
C LEU A 62 -16.32 -0.19 4.36
N LEU A 63 -16.26 1.07 4.79
CA LEU A 63 -17.43 1.81 5.29
C LEU A 63 -18.49 2.01 4.21
N ALA A 64 -18.07 2.35 3.00
CA ALA A 64 -18.94 2.55 1.84
C ALA A 64 -19.64 1.24 1.42
N GLY A 65 -18.89 0.12 1.37
CA GLY A 65 -19.44 -1.19 1.04
C GLY A 65 -20.53 -1.64 2.02
N LEU A 66 -20.31 -1.42 3.32
CA LEU A 66 -21.34 -1.74 4.31
C LEU A 66 -22.54 -0.78 4.24
N THR A 67 -22.31 0.51 3.98
CA THR A 67 -23.38 1.49 3.81
C THR A 67 -24.31 1.11 2.65
N ILE A 68 -23.72 0.73 1.52
CA ILE A 68 -24.43 0.23 0.34
C ILE A 68 -25.25 -1.01 0.71
N MET A 69 -24.63 -2.01 1.35
CA MET A 69 -25.32 -3.26 1.70
C MET A 69 -26.44 -3.06 2.73
N THR A 70 -26.25 -2.15 3.67
CA THR A 70 -27.29 -1.78 4.65
C THR A 70 -28.49 -1.13 3.95
N ALA A 71 -28.26 -0.27 2.96
CA ALA A 71 -29.32 0.30 2.13
C ALA A 71 -30.03 -0.74 1.23
N LEU A 72 -29.30 -1.78 0.79
CA LEU A 72 -29.83 -2.88 -0.04
C LEU A 72 -30.54 -4.00 0.75
N ARG A 73 -30.45 -4.01 2.08
CA ARG A 73 -31.11 -4.98 2.95
C ARG A 73 -32.61 -5.23 2.65
N PRO A 74 -33.49 -4.22 2.53
CA PRO A 74 -34.92 -4.46 2.30
C PRO A 74 -35.21 -5.16 0.97
N LEU A 75 -34.33 -5.03 -0.01
CA LEU A 75 -34.42 -5.75 -1.28
C LEU A 75 -33.98 -7.21 -1.11
N LEU A 76 -32.93 -7.47 -0.33
CA LEU A 76 -32.47 -8.82 -0.02
C LEU A 76 -33.51 -9.61 0.80
N GLU A 77 -34.18 -8.99 1.76
CA GLU A 77 -35.23 -9.64 2.55
C GLU A 77 -36.45 -10.04 1.71
N ARG A 78 -36.68 -9.39 0.56
CA ARG A 78 -37.72 -9.80 -0.40
C ARG A 78 -37.33 -11.00 -1.24
N VAL A 79 -36.03 -11.27 -1.39
CA VAL A 79 -35.48 -12.30 -2.27
C VAL A 79 -35.09 -13.56 -1.50
N VAL A 80 -34.63 -13.39 -0.26
CA VAL A 80 -34.19 -14.46 0.64
C VAL A 80 -35.40 -15.18 1.28
N PRO A 81 -35.32 -16.49 1.58
CA PRO A 81 -36.39 -17.22 2.28
C PRO A 81 -36.80 -16.55 3.59
N ALA A 82 -38.11 -16.56 3.87
CA ALA A 82 -38.65 -16.02 5.11
C ALA A 82 -38.08 -16.77 6.34
N PRO A 83 -37.83 -16.08 7.47
CA PRO A 83 -37.28 -16.69 8.67
C PRO A 83 -38.14 -17.88 9.13
N GLY A 84 -37.52 -19.04 9.36
CA GLY A 84 -38.22 -20.25 9.81
C GLY A 84 -39.00 -21.01 8.73
N SER A 85 -38.87 -20.64 7.45
CA SER A 85 -39.43 -21.42 6.34
C SER A 85 -38.60 -22.69 6.05
N PRO A 86 -39.16 -23.71 5.37
CA PRO A 86 -38.42 -24.95 5.03
C PRO A 86 -37.14 -24.71 4.22
N GLY A 87 -37.02 -23.56 3.54
CA GLY A 87 -35.83 -23.14 2.79
C GLY A 87 -34.76 -22.40 3.61
N ASP A 88 -34.97 -22.18 4.91
CA ASP A 88 -33.99 -21.53 5.82
C ASP A 88 -33.01 -22.55 6.45
N ASN A 89 -32.99 -23.77 5.93
CA ASN A 89 -32.10 -24.85 6.36
C ASN A 89 -30.75 -24.77 5.63
N MET A 90 -29.67 -24.58 6.39
CA MET A 90 -28.29 -24.47 5.87
C MET A 90 -27.86 -25.67 5.01
N ARG A 91 -28.30 -26.89 5.35
CA ARG A 91 -27.94 -28.12 4.63
C ARG A 91 -28.57 -28.20 3.24
N ASP A 92 -29.81 -27.73 3.10
CA ASP A 92 -30.54 -27.76 1.83
C ASP A 92 -30.03 -26.65 0.89
N PHE A 93 -29.66 -25.49 1.45
CA PHE A 93 -28.97 -24.43 0.74
C PHE A 93 -27.61 -24.90 0.18
N ALA A 94 -26.75 -25.48 1.02
CA ALA A 94 -25.45 -25.99 0.60
C ALA A 94 -25.59 -27.09 -0.48
N ARG A 95 -26.58 -27.98 -0.35
CA ARG A 95 -26.88 -28.99 -1.38
C ARG A 95 -27.30 -28.34 -2.69
N SER A 96 -28.17 -27.34 -2.68
CA SER A 96 -28.64 -26.68 -3.91
C SER A 96 -27.53 -25.95 -4.67
N VAL A 97 -26.53 -25.43 -3.95
CA VAL A 97 -25.36 -24.75 -4.53
C VAL A 97 -24.36 -25.77 -5.11
N VAL A 98 -24.14 -26.89 -4.40
CA VAL A 98 -23.17 -27.93 -4.81
C VAL A 98 -23.74 -28.85 -5.89
N SER A 99 -25.04 -29.12 -5.91
CA SER A 99 -25.68 -30.08 -6.82
C SER A 99 -26.05 -29.49 -8.18
N GLY A 100 -25.46 -28.35 -8.59
CA GLY A 100 -25.57 -27.72 -9.91
C GLY A 100 -26.73 -28.23 -10.77
N GLY A 101 -27.92 -27.64 -10.60
CA GLY A 101 -29.10 -28.03 -11.35
C GLY A 101 -28.95 -27.74 -12.84
N SER A 102 -28.41 -28.69 -13.59
CA SER A 102 -28.51 -28.78 -15.05
C SER A 102 -29.96 -29.03 -15.44
N ALA A 103 -30.69 -27.96 -15.75
CA ALA A 103 -31.80 -28.00 -16.70
C ALA A 103 -31.89 -26.62 -17.35
N ASN A 104 -31.63 -26.59 -18.65
CA ASN A 104 -31.76 -25.47 -19.58
C ASN A 104 -32.80 -24.41 -19.12
N PRO A 105 -32.41 -23.19 -18.70
CA PRO A 105 -33.37 -22.22 -18.21
C PRO A 105 -34.06 -21.57 -19.42
N SER A 106 -35.28 -22.01 -19.73
CA SER A 106 -36.17 -21.16 -20.50
C SER A 106 -36.51 -19.94 -19.65
N ILE A 107 -36.44 -18.76 -20.28
CA ILE A 107 -36.59 -17.41 -19.69
C ILE A 107 -37.93 -17.23 -18.92
N ALA A 108 -38.84 -18.19 -19.00
CA ALA A 108 -40.19 -18.13 -18.44
C ALA A 108 -40.34 -18.58 -16.96
N SER A 109 -39.29 -19.13 -16.31
CA SER A 109 -39.42 -19.66 -14.93
C SER A 109 -38.63 -18.91 -13.84
N ILE A 110 -38.12 -17.71 -14.13
CA ILE A 110 -37.50 -16.79 -13.15
C ILE A 110 -38.59 -16.08 -12.31
N THR A 111 -39.61 -16.81 -11.87
CA THR A 111 -40.70 -16.30 -11.03
C THR A 111 -41.12 -17.35 -10.02
N LYS A 112 -40.22 -17.69 -9.10
CA LYS A 112 -40.45 -17.80 -7.63
C LYS A 112 -39.32 -18.62 -6.99
N ARG A 113 -38.57 -17.96 -6.11
CA ARG A 113 -37.81 -18.53 -4.97
C ARG A 113 -36.44 -19.19 -5.17
N GLY A 114 -35.86 -19.23 -6.38
CA GLY A 114 -34.51 -19.79 -6.60
C GLY A 114 -33.43 -18.82 -7.13
N GLY A 115 -33.82 -17.68 -7.71
CA GLY A 115 -32.91 -16.86 -8.52
C GLY A 115 -31.87 -16.02 -7.75
N GLY A 116 -32.16 -15.65 -6.50
CA GLY A 116 -31.25 -14.80 -5.72
C GLY A 116 -29.95 -15.49 -5.30
N VAL A 117 -30.00 -16.80 -5.09
CA VAL A 117 -28.87 -17.59 -4.59
C VAL A 117 -27.85 -17.88 -5.70
N ALA A 118 -28.33 -18.18 -6.91
CA ALA A 118 -27.48 -18.37 -8.08
C ALA A 118 -26.75 -17.07 -8.46
N LEU A 119 -27.42 -15.91 -8.35
CA LEU A 119 -26.78 -14.62 -8.59
C LEU A 119 -25.69 -14.29 -7.55
N ALA A 120 -25.93 -14.58 -6.26
CA ALA A 120 -24.94 -14.39 -5.21
C ALA A 120 -23.74 -15.33 -5.37
N ALA A 121 -23.95 -16.60 -5.73
CA ALA A 121 -22.86 -17.55 -5.99
C ALA A 121 -22.04 -17.15 -7.23
N VAL A 122 -22.68 -16.67 -8.31
CA VAL A 122 -22.00 -16.16 -9.51
C VAL A 122 -21.26 -14.85 -9.23
N LEU A 123 -21.79 -13.96 -8.39
CA LEU A 123 -21.11 -12.72 -7.97
C LEU A 123 -19.92 -13.01 -7.03
N VAL A 124 -20.02 -14.03 -6.17
CA VAL A 124 -18.90 -14.48 -5.31
C VAL A 124 -17.80 -15.11 -6.17
N VAL A 125 -18.14 -15.99 -7.11
CA VAL A 125 -17.16 -16.62 -8.01
C VAL A 125 -16.57 -15.62 -9.00
N GLY A 126 -17.38 -14.71 -9.55
CA GLY A 126 -16.93 -13.63 -10.42
C GLY A 126 -16.08 -12.59 -9.68
N GLY A 127 -16.45 -12.23 -8.45
CA GLY A 127 -15.69 -11.36 -7.56
C GLY A 127 -14.38 -11.99 -7.10
N LEU A 128 -14.33 -13.31 -6.87
CA LEU A 128 -13.09 -14.04 -6.59
C LEU A 128 -12.20 -14.20 -7.84
N ALA A 129 -12.76 -14.26 -9.05
CA ALA A 129 -11.98 -14.33 -10.29
C ALA A 129 -11.41 -12.96 -10.70
N PHE A 130 -12.17 -11.88 -10.54
CA PHE A 130 -11.68 -10.51 -10.78
C PHE A 130 -10.80 -10.01 -9.62
N GLY A 131 -11.24 -10.23 -8.37
CA GLY A 131 -10.50 -9.88 -7.16
C GLY A 131 -9.30 -10.79 -6.86
N GLY A 132 -9.28 -12.02 -7.36
CA GLY A 132 -8.14 -12.94 -7.25
C GLY A 132 -7.01 -12.58 -8.22
N ARG A 133 -7.35 -12.03 -9.40
CA ARG A 133 -6.35 -11.49 -10.34
C ARG A 133 -5.75 -10.18 -9.81
N SER A 134 -6.53 -9.34 -9.15
CA SER A 134 -5.97 -8.19 -8.43
C SER A 134 -5.22 -8.62 -7.16
N ALA A 135 -5.63 -9.67 -6.45
CA ALA A 135 -4.90 -10.21 -5.30
C ALA A 135 -3.49 -10.73 -5.65
N GLN A 136 -3.31 -11.32 -6.84
CA GLN A 136 -1.97 -11.68 -7.34
C GLN A 136 -1.15 -10.45 -7.76
N GLY A 137 -1.79 -9.36 -8.19
CA GLY A 137 -1.14 -8.04 -8.34
C GLY A 137 -0.92 -7.28 -7.02
N LEU A 138 -1.66 -7.62 -5.96
CA LEU A 138 -1.58 -7.03 -4.62
C LEU A 138 -0.55 -7.72 -3.71
N LEU A 139 -0.24 -8.99 -3.96
CA LEU A 139 0.87 -9.71 -3.32
C LEU A 139 2.22 -9.49 -3.99
N ALA A 140 2.20 -8.89 -5.18
CA ALA A 140 3.37 -8.49 -5.92
C ALA A 140 3.08 -7.09 -6.45
N SER A 141 2.96 -6.12 -5.55
CA SER A 141 2.84 -4.73 -5.94
C SER A 141 3.96 -4.45 -6.94
N GLU A 142 3.63 -3.98 -8.14
CA GLU A 142 4.58 -3.61 -9.19
C GLU A 142 5.83 -2.85 -8.64
N PRO A 143 5.70 -1.95 -7.64
CA PRO A 143 6.85 -1.39 -6.93
C PRO A 143 7.73 -2.41 -6.19
N GLU A 144 7.20 -3.43 -5.49
CA GLU A 144 8.03 -4.49 -4.88
C GLU A 144 8.77 -5.33 -5.93
N ASN A 145 8.16 -5.58 -7.10
CA ASN A 145 8.83 -6.25 -8.22
C ASN A 145 9.85 -5.34 -8.94
N LEU A 146 9.65 -4.02 -8.94
CA LEU A 146 10.61 -3.02 -9.43
C LEU A 146 11.80 -2.90 -8.47
N ILE A 147 11.53 -2.78 -7.17
CA ILE A 147 12.51 -2.69 -6.09
C ILE A 147 13.30 -4.00 -5.92
N GLY A 148 12.64 -5.15 -6.08
CA GLY A 148 13.26 -6.47 -5.98
C GLY A 148 14.29 -6.77 -7.07
N ARG A 149 14.30 -6.02 -8.19
CA ARG A 149 15.31 -6.14 -9.26
C ARG A 149 16.69 -5.62 -8.84
N LEU A 150 16.75 -4.87 -7.74
CA LEU A 150 17.93 -4.11 -7.33
C LEU A 150 18.34 -4.32 -5.88
N ALA A 151 17.88 -5.39 -5.22
CA ALA A 151 18.47 -5.85 -3.97
C ALA A 151 19.90 -6.39 -4.19
N THR A 152 20.75 -5.57 -4.81
CA THR A 152 22.20 -5.71 -4.89
C THR A 152 22.74 -5.35 -3.51
N ARG A 153 22.55 -6.28 -2.58
CA ARG A 153 23.42 -6.58 -1.44
C ARG A 153 24.14 -5.34 -0.87
N ILE A 154 23.40 -4.40 -0.28
CA ILE A 154 24.00 -3.47 0.67
C ILE A 154 24.45 -4.34 1.84
N ASP A 155 25.75 -4.46 2.05
CA ASP A 155 26.30 -5.28 3.11
C ASP A 155 26.02 -4.60 4.46
N PRO A 156 25.26 -5.22 5.38
CA PRO A 156 25.05 -4.67 6.71
C PRO A 156 26.34 -4.40 7.47
N ALA A 157 27.45 -5.07 7.12
CA ALA A 157 28.76 -4.88 7.72
C ALA A 157 29.46 -3.58 7.28
N THR A 158 29.03 -2.95 6.18
CA THR A 158 29.57 -1.66 5.69
C THR A 158 28.71 -0.47 6.09
N PHE A 159 27.84 -0.64 7.10
CA PHE A 159 26.97 0.45 7.53
C PHE A 159 27.77 1.58 8.19
N PRO A 160 27.37 2.84 7.96
CA PRO A 160 27.95 3.99 8.65
C PRO A 160 27.73 3.90 10.16
N SER A 161 28.44 4.72 10.93
CA SER A 161 28.05 4.96 12.31
C SER A 161 26.67 5.62 12.35
N ILE A 162 25.75 5.07 13.14
CA ILE A 162 24.37 5.57 13.27
C ILE A 162 24.16 6.09 14.68
N ARG A 163 23.70 7.34 14.79
CA ARG A 163 23.28 7.96 16.04
C ARG A 163 21.82 8.39 15.93
N VAL A 164 21.08 8.27 17.02
CA VAL A 164 19.65 8.59 17.06
C VAL A 164 19.40 9.54 18.22
N ASP A 165 18.70 10.64 17.95
CA ASP A 165 18.33 11.61 18.98
C ASP A 165 17.35 11.03 20.00
N ASP A 166 17.49 11.47 21.25
CA ASP A 166 16.53 11.15 22.32
C ASP A 166 15.11 11.57 21.94
N ALA A 167 14.95 12.66 21.20
CA ALA A 167 13.65 13.12 20.71
C ALA A 167 12.97 12.09 19.77
N VAL A 168 13.75 11.38 18.96
CA VAL A 168 13.25 10.32 18.06
C VAL A 168 12.84 9.11 18.88
N ILE A 169 13.68 8.67 19.82
CA ILE A 169 13.41 7.52 20.69
C ILE A 169 12.19 7.79 21.58
N ASN A 170 12.05 9.00 22.11
CA ASN A 170 10.90 9.40 22.93
C ASN A 170 9.60 9.49 22.11
N TRP A 171 9.69 9.82 20.82
CA TRP A 171 8.54 9.84 19.93
C TRP A 171 8.10 8.43 19.52
N ASN A 172 9.06 7.58 19.13
CA ASN A 172 8.80 6.20 18.79
C ASN A 172 9.94 5.31 19.31
N HIS A 173 9.64 4.57 20.38
CA HIS A 173 10.59 3.65 21.01
C HIS A 173 11.01 2.49 20.11
N GLU A 174 10.28 2.20 19.02
CA GLU A 174 10.68 1.20 18.01
C GLU A 174 11.78 1.71 17.07
N ILE A 175 12.07 3.02 17.07
CA ILE A 175 13.16 3.65 16.30
C ILE A 175 14.32 3.93 17.27
N ASP A 176 14.73 2.87 17.96
CA ASP A 176 16.04 2.83 18.61
C ASP A 176 17.14 2.64 17.54
N VAL A 177 18.38 2.34 17.96
CA VAL A 177 19.50 2.18 17.02
C VAL A 177 19.25 1.06 16.00
N GLU A 178 18.57 -0.02 16.39
CA GLU A 178 18.28 -1.14 15.49
C GLU A 178 17.15 -0.78 14.51
N GLY A 179 16.09 -0.12 15.00
CA GLY A 179 15.04 0.42 14.16
C GLY A 179 15.56 1.47 13.16
N ALA A 180 16.40 2.39 13.63
CA ALA A 180 17.04 3.40 12.79
C ALA A 180 17.93 2.77 11.70
N ARG A 181 18.65 1.69 12.01
CA ARG A 181 19.43 0.95 11.01
C ARG A 181 18.57 0.44 9.85
N ALA A 182 17.36 -0.04 10.10
CA ALA A 182 16.45 -0.45 9.04
C ALA A 182 15.99 0.74 8.15
N ILE A 183 15.85 1.93 8.75
CA ILE A 183 15.48 3.14 8.00
C ILE A 183 16.66 3.65 7.17
N VAL A 184 17.88 3.64 7.74
CA VAL A 184 19.10 4.00 7.01
C VAL A 184 19.38 3.03 5.87
N LEU A 185 19.11 1.73 6.06
CA LEU A 185 19.14 0.76 4.96
C LEU A 185 18.18 1.19 3.84
N THR A 186 16.94 1.55 4.21
CA THR A 186 15.96 2.01 3.23
C THR A 186 16.44 3.29 2.52
N LEU A 187 17.05 4.24 3.22
CA LEU A 187 17.64 5.43 2.58
C LEU A 187 18.68 5.03 1.53
N ALA A 188 19.62 4.17 1.90
CA ALA A 188 20.68 3.72 1.00
C ALA A 188 20.11 2.98 -0.23
N GLU A 189 19.09 2.15 -0.03
CA GLU A 189 18.33 1.53 -1.12
C GLU A 189 17.68 2.58 -2.03
N ASN A 190 17.05 3.61 -1.47
CA ASN A 190 16.42 4.68 -2.23
C ASN A 190 17.44 5.41 -3.10
N LEU A 191 18.59 5.80 -2.55
CA LEU A 191 19.64 6.50 -3.30
C LEU A 191 20.23 5.64 -4.43
N ALA A 192 20.37 4.33 -4.21
CA ALA A 192 20.80 3.40 -5.24
C ALA A 192 19.74 3.23 -6.35
N LEU A 193 18.46 3.10 -5.97
CA LEU A 193 17.33 2.99 -6.90
C LEU A 193 17.12 4.29 -7.69
N GLU A 194 17.38 5.46 -7.10
CA GLU A 194 17.38 6.75 -7.80
C GLU A 194 18.41 6.78 -8.93
N THR A 195 19.62 6.32 -8.64
CA THR A 195 20.69 6.22 -9.63
C THR A 195 20.27 5.32 -10.79
N GLN A 196 19.72 4.14 -10.49
CA GLN A 196 19.25 3.24 -11.55
C GLN A 196 18.08 3.84 -12.34
N ALA A 197 17.10 4.44 -11.67
CA ALA A 197 15.96 5.06 -12.33
C ALA A 197 16.41 6.12 -13.34
N VAL A 198 17.43 6.91 -12.98
CA VAL A 198 18.02 7.91 -13.87
C VAL A 198 18.75 7.28 -15.06
N VAL A 199 19.49 6.18 -14.85
CA VAL A 199 20.17 5.44 -15.92
C VAL A 199 19.18 4.76 -16.88
N GLU A 200 18.15 4.11 -16.33
CA GLU A 200 17.15 3.34 -17.09
C GLU A 200 16.02 4.22 -17.64
N GLN A 201 15.99 5.51 -17.28
CA GLN A 201 14.92 6.45 -17.61
C GLN A 201 13.54 6.00 -17.09
N ASP A 202 13.53 5.37 -15.92
CA ASP A 202 12.33 4.81 -15.29
C ASP A 202 11.72 5.79 -14.28
N ALA A 203 10.77 6.60 -14.74
CA ALA A 203 10.05 7.54 -13.88
C ALA A 203 9.15 6.84 -12.85
N ALA A 204 8.64 5.64 -13.15
CA ALA A 204 7.78 4.90 -12.22
C ALA A 204 8.59 4.37 -11.03
N LEU A 205 9.86 4.00 -11.25
CA LEU A 205 10.76 3.65 -10.16
C LEU A 205 10.99 4.83 -9.22
N LEU A 206 11.11 6.07 -9.72
CA LEU A 206 11.22 7.26 -8.87
C LEU A 206 9.98 7.47 -7.99
N GLU A 207 8.77 7.27 -8.54
CA GLU A 207 7.51 7.40 -7.79
C GLU A 207 7.38 6.34 -6.68
N ALA A 208 7.99 5.17 -6.85
CA ALA A 208 8.00 4.11 -5.85
C ALA A 208 8.92 4.42 -4.66
N ILE A 209 9.92 5.28 -4.84
CA ILE A 209 10.99 5.51 -3.86
C ILE A 209 11.03 6.92 -3.27
N ASN A 210 10.46 7.89 -3.99
CA ASN A 210 10.48 9.30 -3.64
C ASN A 210 9.08 9.90 -3.53
N HIS A 211 8.99 11.01 -2.81
CA HIS A 211 7.79 11.83 -2.74
C HIS A 211 8.17 13.31 -2.58
N GLY A 212 7.18 14.21 -2.62
CA GLY A 212 7.39 15.64 -2.41
C GLY A 212 8.49 16.24 -3.31
N ASP A 213 9.23 17.19 -2.76
CA ASP A 213 10.28 17.96 -3.46
C ASP A 213 11.36 17.06 -4.07
N ARG A 214 11.69 15.93 -3.44
CA ARG A 214 12.68 14.99 -3.98
C ARG A 214 12.19 14.32 -5.26
N LEU A 215 10.91 13.94 -5.32
CA LEU A 215 10.34 13.34 -6.53
C LEU A 215 10.37 14.35 -7.68
N GLU A 216 9.96 15.61 -7.43
CA GLU A 216 10.00 16.68 -8.43
C GLU A 216 11.43 16.93 -8.92
N ALA A 217 12.40 16.99 -8.02
CA ALA A 217 13.81 17.18 -8.36
C ALA A 217 14.37 16.05 -9.22
N MET A 218 14.05 14.79 -8.90
CA MET A 218 14.53 13.63 -9.65
C MET A 218 13.85 13.49 -11.01
N GLN A 219 12.55 13.83 -11.12
CA GLN A 219 11.85 13.91 -12.39
C GLN A 219 12.41 15.02 -13.30
N ALA A 220 12.79 16.17 -12.72
CA ALA A 220 13.47 17.23 -13.46
C ALA A 220 14.83 16.76 -14.00
N ARG A 221 15.62 16.01 -13.21
CA ARG A 221 16.88 15.40 -13.68
C ARG A 221 16.67 14.45 -14.86
N LEU A 222 15.61 13.62 -14.83
CA LEU A 222 15.26 12.77 -15.98
C LEU A 222 14.93 13.59 -17.22
N ALA A 223 14.11 14.62 -17.09
CA ALA A 223 13.75 15.49 -18.20
C ALA A 223 14.97 16.22 -18.79
N ASP A 224 15.88 16.69 -17.93
CA ASP A 224 17.13 17.30 -18.36
C ASP A 224 18.06 16.33 -19.09
N ALA A 225 18.13 15.07 -18.64
CA ALA A 225 18.89 14.04 -19.33
C ALA A 225 18.35 13.77 -20.75
N GLN A 226 17.03 13.71 -20.91
CA GLN A 226 16.38 13.56 -22.22
C GLN A 226 16.63 14.75 -23.14
N ARG A 227 16.63 15.97 -22.58
CA ARG A 227 16.82 17.21 -23.33
C ARG A 227 18.27 17.41 -23.79
N THR A 228 19.22 17.07 -22.93
CA THR A 228 20.66 17.34 -23.16
C THR A 228 21.43 16.15 -23.72
N GLY A 229 20.87 14.93 -23.60
CA GLY A 229 21.59 13.69 -23.86
C GLY A 229 22.67 13.39 -22.82
N GLN A 230 22.69 14.09 -21.68
CA GLN A 230 23.65 13.92 -20.60
C GLN A 230 22.96 13.49 -19.31
N THR A 231 23.39 12.37 -18.74
CA THR A 231 22.83 11.82 -17.51
C THR A 231 23.74 12.15 -16.34
N VAL A 232 23.21 12.80 -15.30
CA VAL A 232 23.94 13.12 -14.07
C VAL A 232 23.58 12.12 -12.99
N ILE A 233 24.59 11.45 -12.44
CA ILE A 233 24.45 10.40 -11.43
C ILE A 233 25.25 10.79 -10.20
N ASP A 234 24.66 10.63 -9.02
CA ASP A 234 25.34 10.80 -7.74
C ASP A 234 25.48 9.45 -7.03
N SER A 235 26.70 9.05 -6.70
CA SER A 235 26.97 7.93 -5.79
C SER A 235 27.51 8.45 -4.46
N TYR A 236 27.16 7.75 -3.38
CA TYR A 236 27.44 8.17 -2.01
C TYR A 236 28.21 7.09 -1.28
N ASP A 237 29.33 7.49 -0.68
CA ASP A 237 30.00 6.76 0.37
C ASP A 237 29.71 7.50 1.67
N ILE A 238 28.96 6.86 2.58
CA ILE A 238 28.41 7.51 3.78
C ILE A 238 29.19 7.02 4.98
N ASP A 239 29.75 7.95 5.75
CA ASP A 239 30.58 7.65 6.93
C ASP A 239 29.76 7.65 8.23
N ASP A 240 28.90 8.66 8.42
CA ASP A 240 28.10 8.87 9.63
C ASP A 240 26.68 9.30 9.25
N VAL A 241 25.69 8.75 9.97
CA VAL A 241 24.29 9.15 9.87
C VAL A 241 23.75 9.49 11.26
N HIS A 242 23.22 10.69 11.40
CA HIS A 242 22.54 11.18 12.58
C HIS A 242 21.04 11.35 12.29
N VAL A 243 20.24 10.59 13.03
CA VAL A 243 18.79 10.54 12.89
C VAL A 243 18.14 11.51 13.88
N THR A 244 17.43 12.50 13.35
CA THR A 244 16.75 13.54 14.12
C THR A 244 15.27 13.62 13.77
N LEU A 245 14.47 14.22 14.66
CA LEU A 245 13.05 14.44 14.43
C LEU A 245 12.86 15.76 13.68
N LEU A 246 12.28 15.65 12.49
CA LEU A 246 12.01 16.81 11.65
C LEU A 246 10.56 17.24 11.88
N VAL A 247 10.39 18.31 12.65
CA VAL A 247 9.09 18.95 12.92
C VAL A 247 8.50 19.39 11.58
N PRO A 248 7.20 19.11 11.29
CA PRO A 248 6.63 19.29 9.96
C PRO A 248 6.92 20.67 9.38
N PHE A 249 7.47 20.69 8.17
CA PHE A 249 7.57 21.87 7.33
C PHE A 249 6.44 21.85 6.29
N GLY A 250 5.83 23.00 6.02
CA GLY A 250 4.80 23.15 4.98
C GLY A 250 3.37 22.80 5.40
N ARG A 251 2.51 22.54 4.40
CA ARG A 251 1.04 22.42 4.52
C ARG A 251 0.54 21.04 4.96
N GLN A 252 1.41 20.19 5.52
CA GLN A 252 1.12 18.77 5.71
C GLN A 252 1.26 18.31 7.16
N ASP A 253 0.23 17.62 7.66
CA ASP A 253 0.23 16.98 8.97
C ASP A 253 0.98 15.64 8.91
N GLY A 254 2.11 15.54 9.59
CA GLY A 254 2.82 14.29 9.87
C GLY A 254 4.31 14.49 10.12
N LEU A 255 4.84 13.73 11.08
CA LEU A 255 6.25 13.80 11.49
C LEU A 255 7.15 13.14 10.44
N SER A 256 8.26 13.79 10.14
CA SER A 256 9.33 13.31 9.25
C SER A 256 10.59 13.03 10.07
N LEU A 257 11.45 12.14 9.59
CA LEU A 257 12.77 11.94 10.15
C LEU A 257 13.79 12.65 9.27
N GLY A 258 14.73 13.37 9.89
CA GLY A 258 15.91 13.89 9.22
C GLY A 258 17.04 12.88 9.35
N MET A 259 17.62 12.48 8.22
CA MET A 259 18.84 11.67 8.15
C MET A 259 19.97 12.61 7.76
N ILE A 260 20.63 13.19 8.75
CA ILE A 260 21.82 14.00 8.51
C ILE A 260 22.93 13.02 8.21
N ALA A 261 23.56 13.11 7.05
CA ALA A 261 24.72 12.30 6.79
C ALA A 261 25.88 13.10 6.21
N THR A 262 27.05 12.53 6.48
CA THR A 262 28.34 13.03 6.03
C THR A 262 29.07 11.92 5.29
N GLY A 263 29.91 12.32 4.36
CA GLY A 263 30.78 11.39 3.65
C GLY A 263 31.26 11.98 2.33
N ILE A 264 31.44 11.12 1.34
CA ILE A 264 31.94 11.48 0.03
C ILE A 264 30.86 11.23 -1.04
N ARG A 265 30.61 12.25 -1.87
CA ARG A 265 29.74 12.16 -3.03
C ARG A 265 30.59 12.17 -4.29
N THR A 266 30.36 11.21 -5.17
CA THR A 266 30.90 11.22 -6.53
C THR A 266 29.78 11.51 -7.51
N THR A 267 29.90 12.63 -8.22
CA THR A 267 28.96 13.04 -9.26
C THR A 267 29.59 12.73 -10.62
N GLU A 268 28.95 11.86 -11.40
CA GLU A 268 29.34 11.53 -12.76
C GLU A 268 28.37 12.14 -13.76
N VAL A 269 28.90 12.72 -14.82
CA VAL A 269 28.12 13.07 -16.01
C VAL A 269 28.44 12.04 -17.09
N ARG A 270 27.41 11.39 -17.60
CA ARG A 270 27.50 10.38 -18.66
C ARG A 270 26.83 10.87 -19.93
N ASP A 271 27.40 10.54 -21.08
CA ASP A 271 26.75 10.81 -22.37
C ASP A 271 25.63 9.78 -22.67
N SER A 272 25.00 9.91 -23.84
CA SER A 272 23.92 9.02 -24.28
C SER A 272 24.35 7.58 -24.55
N SER A 273 25.66 7.31 -24.65
CA SER A 273 26.21 5.94 -24.74
C SER A 273 26.46 5.32 -23.37
N GLY A 274 26.28 6.09 -22.28
CA GLY A 274 26.61 5.69 -20.92
C GLY A 274 28.08 5.89 -20.56
N THR A 275 28.87 6.54 -21.42
CA THR A 275 30.29 6.81 -21.17
C THR A 275 30.43 8.00 -20.21
N VAL A 276 31.24 7.85 -19.17
CA VAL A 276 31.54 8.94 -18.23
C VAL A 276 32.38 10.01 -18.92
N ILE A 277 31.84 11.21 -19.06
CA ILE A 277 32.51 12.37 -19.67
C ILE A 277 33.10 13.33 -18.63
N SER A 278 32.56 13.31 -17.40
CA SER A 278 33.07 14.07 -16.27
C SER A 278 32.78 13.30 -14.99
N SER A 279 33.70 13.37 -14.03
CA SER A 279 33.53 12.83 -12.69
C SER A 279 34.15 13.80 -11.69
N ASN A 280 33.41 14.10 -10.63
CA ASN A 280 33.86 14.96 -9.54
C ASN A 280 33.54 14.30 -8.21
N THR A 281 34.52 14.23 -7.32
CA THR A 281 34.38 13.66 -5.98
C THR A 281 34.61 14.76 -4.97
N ALA A 282 33.65 14.95 -4.06
CA ALA A 282 33.72 15.99 -3.03
C ALA A 282 33.11 15.49 -1.71
N PRO A 283 33.57 16.00 -0.57
CA PRO A 283 32.87 15.78 0.68
C PRO A 283 31.47 16.38 0.61
N PHE A 284 30.51 15.73 1.26
CA PHE A 284 29.16 16.24 1.42
C PHE A 284 28.73 16.18 2.88
N GLU A 285 27.83 17.09 3.22
CA GLU A 285 27.07 17.11 4.46
C GLU A 285 25.67 17.57 4.07
N THR A 286 24.66 16.72 4.29
CA THR A 286 23.29 16.97 3.86
C THR A 286 22.30 16.26 4.78
N MET A 287 21.04 16.67 4.73
CA MET A 287 19.95 16.03 5.46
C MET A 287 18.93 15.47 4.45
N TRP A 288 18.67 14.17 4.51
CA TRP A 288 17.52 13.59 3.81
C TRP A 288 16.31 13.54 4.73
N ALA A 289 15.23 14.21 4.32
CA ALA A 289 13.94 14.07 4.98
C ALA A 289 13.28 12.78 4.51
N MET A 290 12.96 11.87 5.43
CA MET A 290 12.27 10.62 5.15
C MET A 290 10.91 10.55 5.84
N ARG A 291 9.92 9.99 5.14
CA ARG A 291 8.57 9.78 5.67
C ARG A 291 7.88 8.58 5.05
N ARG A 292 6.97 7.96 5.81
CA ARG A 292 6.01 6.97 5.30
C ARG A 292 4.77 7.63 4.70
N ALA A 293 4.94 8.44 3.66
CA ALA A 293 3.84 9.24 3.07
C ALA A 293 2.65 8.38 2.58
N THR A 294 2.93 7.18 2.07
CA THR A 294 1.93 6.21 1.59
C THR A 294 1.66 5.07 2.59
N GLY A 295 2.25 5.13 3.80
CA GLY A 295 2.18 4.08 4.83
C GLY A 295 2.96 2.79 4.52
N ALA A 296 3.39 2.61 3.26
CA ALA A 296 3.95 1.39 2.71
C ALA A 296 5.42 1.13 3.07
N ARG A 297 6.28 2.14 2.90
CA ARG A 297 7.74 2.12 3.14
C ARG A 297 8.24 3.55 3.46
N TRP A 298 9.49 3.70 3.87
CA TRP A 298 10.12 5.02 4.01
C TRP A 298 10.50 5.59 2.64
N LEU A 299 9.94 6.74 2.30
CA LEU A 299 10.22 7.46 1.05
C LEU A 299 11.12 8.65 1.35
N THR A 300 12.00 8.98 0.41
CA THR A 300 12.80 10.21 0.46
C THR A 300 11.92 11.37 0.00
N ILE A 301 11.78 12.39 0.85
CA ILE A 301 10.85 13.51 0.64
C ILE A 301 11.58 14.75 0.13
N ALA A 302 12.77 15.02 0.67
CA ALA A 302 13.59 16.15 0.30
C ALA A 302 15.05 15.88 0.64
N GLU A 303 15.95 16.53 -0.10
CA GLU A 303 17.35 16.75 0.30
C GLU A 303 17.43 18.20 0.79
N LEU A 304 17.82 18.39 2.04
CA LEU A 304 17.79 19.66 2.75
C LEU A 304 19.20 20.00 3.26
N PRO A 305 19.54 21.31 3.37
CA PRO A 305 20.75 21.70 4.08
C PRO A 305 20.66 21.26 5.55
N VAL A 306 21.81 20.92 6.15
CA VAL A 306 21.88 20.60 7.57
C VAL A 306 21.56 21.87 8.38
N PRO A 307 20.61 21.83 9.33
CA PRO A 307 20.30 22.98 10.14
C PRO A 307 21.46 23.31 11.10
N ASP A 308 21.70 24.60 11.34
CA ASP A 308 22.80 25.10 12.18
C ASP A 308 22.82 24.58 13.63
N ASN A 309 21.74 23.91 14.06
CA ASN A 309 21.52 23.45 15.44
C ASN A 309 21.40 21.92 15.56
N ALA A 310 21.80 21.18 14.53
CA ALA A 310 21.70 19.72 14.51
C ALA A 310 22.81 19.03 15.32
#